data_AF-A0A7Y3D3X8-F1
#
_entry.id   AF-A0A7Y3D3X8-F1
#
_cell.length_a   1.000
_cell.length_b   1.000
_cell.length_c   1.000
_cell.angle_alpha   90.00
_cell.angle_beta   90.00
_cell.angle_gamma   90.00
#
_symmetry.space_group_name_H-M   'P 1'
#
loop_
_entity.id
_entity.type
_entity.pdbx_description
1 polymer ?
#
loop_
_entity_poly.entity_id
_entity_poly.type
_entity_poly.pdbx_seq_one_letter_code
_entity_poly.pdbx_strand_id
1 'polypeptide(L)'
;MALSIIKETIELEGPLSTDASGNIYLTKRVNLKEGYRHNLLQVDCFEDSTLTIYSEPANPPVVEVAITPYPAIPTDMTLTAIPSRRNRYAAAGDDSIFYKELFYPNRNSVSSSSQFPSPEIASQNKSFFYSDHLYINICIHGETNTTYGDIAYSFMFVLDNKSTSTLEHSLGVLAESHNAMCALLMSNGRMTSVATLRGNVFPMWRYGGIRPETMITPLAANSFFFPLSNRDSEQMQDTLAVRNAVSDARQMNTFDGALGPRRPDWLREFLNGGLESGPIRPNPIPLRKADNGNTRMF
;
A
#
# COMPACT_ATOMS: atom_id res chain seq x y z
N MET A 1 -11.66 -7.95 40.42
CA MET A 1 -11.21 -8.48 39.11
C MET A 1 -11.21 -9.98 39.27
N ALA A 2 -12.09 -10.68 38.56
CA ALA A 2 -12.23 -12.13 38.67
C ALA A 2 -11.95 -12.70 37.28
N LEU A 3 -10.82 -13.38 37.15
CA LEU A 3 -10.46 -14.08 35.93
C LEU A 3 -11.38 -15.29 35.77
N SER A 4 -12.00 -15.43 34.61
CA SER A 4 -12.76 -16.62 34.24
C SER A 4 -11.97 -17.45 33.25
N ILE A 5 -11.91 -18.75 33.48
CA ILE A 5 -11.30 -19.71 32.57
C ILE A 5 -12.42 -20.48 31.87
N ILE A 6 -12.35 -20.53 30.55
CA ILE A 6 -13.25 -21.34 29.71
C ILE A 6 -12.39 -22.38 29.02
N LYS A 7 -12.85 -23.64 29.02
CA LYS A 7 -12.21 -24.75 28.31
C LYS A 7 -13.21 -25.33 27.33
N GLU A 8 -12.78 -25.46 26.08
CA GLU A 8 -13.62 -25.95 25.00
C GLU A 8 -12.83 -26.91 24.11
N THR A 9 -13.53 -27.86 23.50
CA THR A 9 -12.92 -28.81 22.56
C THR A 9 -13.64 -28.79 21.22
N ILE A 10 -12.92 -29.12 20.15
CA ILE A 10 -13.48 -29.43 18.84
C ILE A 10 -12.94 -30.79 18.45
N GLU A 11 -13.82 -31.79 18.49
CA GLU A 11 -13.54 -33.17 18.15
C GLU A 11 -14.51 -33.58 17.04
N LEU A 12 -13.99 -33.98 15.89
CA LEU A 12 -14.78 -34.54 14.80
C LEU A 12 -14.13 -35.83 14.34
N GLU A 13 -14.93 -36.90 14.42
CA GLU A 13 -14.60 -38.20 13.88
C GLU A 13 -15.02 -38.28 12.42
N GLY A 14 -14.15 -38.86 11.59
CA GLY A 14 -14.48 -39.29 10.24
C GLY A 14 -13.64 -38.63 9.15
N PRO A 15 -13.86 -39.09 7.91
CA PRO A 15 -13.19 -38.52 6.75
C PRO A 15 -13.68 -37.07 6.52
N LEU A 16 -12.83 -36.10 6.84
CA LEU A 16 -13.04 -34.70 6.52
C LEU A 16 -12.56 -34.43 5.09
N SER A 17 -13.49 -34.18 4.17
CA SER A 17 -13.17 -33.91 2.77
C SER A 17 -13.05 -32.41 2.50
N THR A 18 -11.96 -32.02 1.84
CA THR A 18 -11.80 -30.65 1.34
C THR A 18 -12.74 -30.35 0.18
N ASP A 19 -13.14 -29.09 0.05
CA ASP A 19 -13.86 -28.59 -1.11
C ASP A 19 -12.99 -28.54 -2.39
N ALA A 20 -13.57 -28.03 -3.48
CA ALA A 20 -12.89 -27.85 -4.76
C ALA A 20 -11.74 -26.82 -4.71
N SER A 21 -11.65 -26.03 -3.64
CA SER A 21 -10.57 -25.07 -3.37
C SER A 21 -9.51 -25.63 -2.42
N GLY A 22 -9.69 -26.85 -1.90
CA GLY A 22 -8.77 -27.48 -0.95
C GLY A 22 -9.02 -27.10 0.52
N ASN A 23 -10.19 -26.55 0.85
CA ASN A 23 -10.48 -26.02 2.18
C ASN A 23 -11.54 -26.82 2.93
N ILE A 24 -11.40 -26.88 4.25
CA ILE A 24 -12.42 -27.36 5.20
C ILE A 24 -12.62 -26.27 6.24
N TYR A 25 -13.86 -25.88 6.49
CA TYR A 25 -14.19 -24.83 7.47
C TYR A 25 -14.96 -25.41 8.64
N LEU A 26 -14.54 -25.06 9.85
CA LEU A 26 -15.14 -25.50 11.09
C LEU A 26 -15.31 -24.29 11.99
N THR A 27 -16.49 -24.14 12.58
CA THR A 27 -16.78 -23.01 13.45
C THR A 27 -17.54 -23.48 14.67
N LYS A 28 -17.05 -23.13 15.86
CA LYS A 28 -17.73 -23.37 17.14
C LYS A 28 -17.97 -22.05 17.84
N ARG A 29 -19.21 -21.83 18.29
CA ARG A 29 -19.59 -20.67 19.10
C ARG A 29 -19.46 -21.01 20.58
N VAL A 30 -18.81 -20.13 21.32
CA VAL A 30 -18.73 -20.15 22.79
C VAL A 30 -19.53 -18.96 23.30
N ASN A 31 -20.48 -19.19 24.20
CA ASN A 31 -21.30 -18.12 24.75
C ASN A 31 -20.64 -17.50 25.98
N LEU A 32 -20.64 -16.18 26.05
CA LEU A 32 -20.14 -15.40 27.17
C LEU A 32 -21.32 -14.75 27.91
N LYS A 33 -21.01 -14.14 29.06
CA LYS A 33 -22.03 -13.51 29.90
C LYS A 33 -22.37 -12.11 29.40
N GLU A 34 -23.65 -11.86 29.18
CA GLU A 34 -24.16 -10.58 28.71
C GLU A 34 -23.93 -9.41 29.67
N GLY A 35 -23.74 -8.20 29.12
CA GLY A 35 -23.57 -6.96 29.89
C GLY A 35 -22.18 -6.78 30.52
N TYR A 36 -21.19 -7.51 30.00
CA TYR A 36 -19.79 -7.38 30.39
C TYR A 36 -18.97 -6.92 29.21
N ARG A 37 -17.89 -6.22 29.52
CA ARG A 37 -16.75 -6.06 28.65
C ARG A 37 -15.76 -7.19 28.96
N HIS A 38 -15.36 -7.91 27.93
CA HIS A 38 -14.45 -9.02 27.97
C HIS A 38 -13.06 -8.58 27.51
N ASN A 39 -12.02 -9.05 28.19
CA ASN A 39 -10.64 -8.93 27.72
C ASN A 39 -10.05 -10.34 27.62
N LEU A 40 -9.61 -10.73 26.42
CA LEU A 40 -8.98 -12.02 26.19
C LEU A 40 -7.48 -11.91 26.48
N LEU A 41 -7.11 -12.33 27.69
CA LEU A 41 -5.75 -12.19 28.20
C LEU A 41 -4.83 -13.29 27.70
N GLN A 42 -5.31 -14.52 27.68
CA GLN A 42 -4.53 -15.66 27.24
C GLN A 42 -5.42 -16.64 26.51
N VAL A 43 -4.87 -17.16 25.43
CA VAL A 43 -5.40 -18.29 24.68
C VAL A 43 -4.32 -19.34 24.65
N ASP A 44 -4.71 -20.56 24.93
CA ASP A 44 -3.90 -21.74 24.67
C ASP A 44 -4.67 -22.65 23.70
N CYS A 45 -3.99 -23.13 22.68
CA CYS A 45 -4.52 -24.08 21.71
C CYS A 45 -3.62 -25.30 21.71
N PHE A 46 -4.23 -26.47 21.90
CA PHE A 46 -3.53 -27.73 21.99
C PHE A 46 -4.08 -28.70 20.95
N GLU A 47 -3.18 -29.29 20.17
CA GLU A 47 -3.49 -30.38 19.25
C GLU A 47 -3.52 -31.70 20.05
N ASP A 48 -4.71 -32.19 20.38
CA ASP A 48 -4.88 -33.44 21.13
C ASP A 48 -4.62 -34.68 20.26
N SER A 49 -4.91 -34.57 18.96
CA SER A 49 -4.65 -35.60 17.97
C SER A 49 -4.06 -35.00 16.71
N THR A 50 -2.93 -35.54 16.26
CA THR A 50 -2.32 -35.11 15.01
C THR A 50 -3.23 -35.48 13.84
N LEU A 51 -3.48 -34.51 12.96
CA LEU A 51 -4.30 -34.71 11.76
C LEU A 51 -3.83 -35.95 10.98
N THR A 52 -4.71 -36.95 10.87
CA THR A 52 -4.36 -38.17 10.13
C THR A 52 -4.42 -37.91 8.62
N ILE A 53 -3.32 -38.20 7.94
CA ILE A 53 -3.19 -38.02 6.49
C ILE A 53 -3.25 -39.41 5.83
N TYR A 54 -4.39 -39.75 5.22
CA TYR A 54 -4.66 -41.12 4.71
C TYR A 54 -3.86 -41.51 3.47
N SER A 55 -3.53 -40.54 2.62
CA SER A 55 -2.75 -40.72 1.39
C SER A 55 -1.63 -39.70 1.35
N GLU A 56 -0.46 -40.06 0.83
CA GLU A 56 0.67 -39.11 0.63
C GLU A 56 0.21 -37.96 -0.28
N PRO A 57 -0.19 -36.79 0.27
CA PRO A 57 -0.49 -35.66 -0.57
C PRO A 57 0.86 -35.15 -1.07
N ALA A 58 0.90 -34.57 -2.26
CA ALA A 58 2.15 -33.95 -2.74
C ALA A 58 2.59 -32.81 -1.79
N ASN A 59 1.67 -32.24 -1.02
CA ASN A 59 1.90 -31.15 -0.08
C ASN A 59 1.19 -31.35 1.28
N PRO A 60 1.89 -31.22 2.42
CA PRO A 60 1.28 -31.38 3.74
C PRO A 60 0.27 -30.27 4.05
N PRO A 61 -0.90 -30.55 4.63
CA PRO A 61 -1.92 -29.53 4.90
C PRO A 61 -1.42 -28.48 5.91
N VAL A 62 -2.10 -27.33 5.96
CA VAL A 62 -1.89 -26.31 7.00
C VAL A 62 -3.21 -26.03 7.68
N VAL A 63 -3.23 -26.05 9.00
CA VAL A 63 -4.42 -25.73 9.78
C VAL A 63 -4.28 -24.29 10.27
N GLU A 64 -5.25 -23.45 9.93
CA GLU A 64 -5.34 -22.07 10.34
C GLU A 64 -6.47 -21.91 11.36
N VAL A 65 -6.12 -21.52 12.57
CA VAL A 65 -7.05 -21.26 13.66
C VAL A 65 -7.16 -19.75 13.88
N ALA A 66 -8.38 -19.24 13.96
CA ALA A 66 -8.66 -17.84 14.26
C ALA A 66 -9.79 -17.72 15.29
N ILE A 67 -9.54 -16.92 16.32
CA ILE A 67 -10.52 -16.61 17.36
C ILE A 67 -10.99 -15.17 17.17
N THR A 68 -12.30 -15.02 17.04
CA THR A 68 -12.95 -13.78 16.63
C THR A 68 -14.27 -13.58 17.39
N PRO A 69 -14.75 -12.34 17.55
CA PRO A 69 -16.05 -12.09 18.18
C PRO A 69 -17.21 -12.51 17.28
N TYR A 70 -17.04 -12.50 15.95
CA TYR A 70 -18.02 -12.95 14.95
C TYR A 70 -17.43 -14.03 14.06
N PRO A 71 -18.23 -14.85 13.34
CA PRO A 71 -17.70 -15.87 12.44
C PRO A 71 -16.69 -15.28 11.45
N ALA A 72 -15.49 -15.86 11.38
CA ALA A 72 -14.44 -15.33 10.53
C ALA A 72 -14.75 -15.59 9.05
N ILE A 73 -14.77 -14.53 8.23
CA ILE A 73 -14.99 -14.64 6.79
C ILE A 73 -13.64 -14.87 6.10
N PRO A 74 -13.49 -15.92 5.28
CA PRO A 74 -12.29 -16.14 4.47
C PRO A 74 -12.07 -14.98 3.47
N THR A 75 -10.82 -14.57 3.31
CA THR A 75 -10.40 -13.52 2.36
C THR A 75 -9.86 -14.14 1.09
N ASP A 76 -10.02 -13.50 -0.08
CA ASP A 76 -9.49 -14.00 -1.36
C ASP A 76 -7.93 -14.06 -1.44
N MET A 77 -7.25 -13.70 -0.35
CA MET A 77 -5.80 -13.78 -0.27
C MET A 77 -5.30 -15.23 -0.23
N THR A 78 -4.16 -15.42 -0.89
CA THR A 78 -3.44 -16.69 -0.89
C THR A 78 -2.57 -16.80 0.37
N LEU A 79 -2.67 -17.90 1.10
CA LEU A 79 -1.83 -18.24 2.26
C LEU A 79 -0.40 -18.63 1.81
N THR A 80 -0.31 -19.53 0.83
CA THR A 80 0.94 -19.96 0.21
C THR A 80 0.76 -20.09 -1.30
N ALA A 81 1.74 -19.65 -2.08
CA ALA A 81 1.62 -19.68 -3.55
C ALA A 81 1.83 -21.07 -4.15
N ILE A 82 2.60 -21.94 -3.48
CA ILE A 82 2.95 -23.29 -3.97
C ILE A 82 2.87 -24.27 -2.78
N PRO A 83 1.88 -25.19 -2.75
CA PRO A 83 0.67 -25.19 -3.58
C PRO A 83 -0.19 -23.95 -3.29
N SER A 84 -0.98 -23.50 -4.26
CA SER A 84 -1.86 -22.33 -4.12
C SER A 84 -2.98 -22.61 -3.11
N ARG A 85 -2.79 -22.15 -1.87
CA ARG A 85 -3.80 -22.20 -0.79
C ARG A 85 -4.49 -20.86 -0.70
N ARG A 86 -5.76 -20.79 -1.07
CA ARG A 86 -6.55 -19.54 -1.11
C ARG A 86 -7.57 -19.53 0.02
N ASN A 87 -8.21 -18.38 0.23
CA ASN A 87 -9.29 -18.23 1.19
C ASN A 87 -8.79 -18.35 2.65
N ARG A 88 -7.68 -17.67 2.96
CA ARG A 88 -7.18 -17.55 4.33
C ARG A 88 -8.04 -16.62 5.18
N TYR A 89 -8.05 -16.80 6.48
CA TYR A 89 -8.67 -15.81 7.38
C TYR A 89 -7.90 -14.47 7.37
N ALA A 90 -8.56 -13.41 7.83
CA ALA A 90 -7.99 -12.05 7.88
C ALA A 90 -6.63 -12.02 8.61
N ALA A 91 -5.85 -10.96 8.37
CA ALA A 91 -4.51 -10.85 8.95
C ALA A 91 -4.58 -10.79 10.49
N ALA A 92 -3.59 -11.36 11.19
CA ALA A 92 -3.62 -11.47 12.64
C ALA A 92 -3.67 -10.11 13.38
N GLY A 93 -3.27 -9.02 12.72
CA GLY A 93 -3.37 -7.66 13.26
C GLY A 93 -4.67 -6.93 12.92
N ASP A 94 -5.66 -7.62 12.37
CA ASP A 94 -7.02 -7.10 12.24
C ASP A 94 -7.68 -7.05 13.63
N ASP A 95 -8.36 -5.95 13.95
CA ASP A 95 -9.01 -5.76 15.26
C ASP A 95 -10.09 -6.82 15.55
N SER A 96 -10.63 -7.47 14.52
CA SER A 96 -11.58 -8.57 14.65
C SER A 96 -10.92 -9.91 15.05
N ILE A 97 -9.59 -10.02 14.98
CA ILE A 97 -8.85 -11.23 15.33
C ILE A 97 -8.16 -11.04 16.67
N PHE A 98 -8.59 -11.82 17.67
CA PHE A 98 -7.99 -11.77 19.01
C PHE A 98 -6.83 -12.73 19.15
N TYR A 99 -6.85 -13.81 18.37
CA TYR A 99 -5.83 -14.83 18.35
C TYR A 99 -5.83 -15.54 17.01
N LYS A 100 -4.63 -15.87 16.53
CA LYS A 100 -4.44 -16.62 15.30
C LYS A 100 -3.26 -17.56 15.44
N GLU A 101 -3.42 -18.80 15.02
CA GLU A 101 -2.34 -19.78 14.99
C GLU A 101 -2.36 -20.57 13.68
N LEU A 102 -1.16 -20.86 13.17
CA LEU A 102 -0.96 -21.75 12.03
C LEU A 102 -0.26 -23.00 12.52
N PHE A 103 -0.89 -24.15 12.34
CA PHE A 103 -0.26 -25.46 12.53
C PHE A 103 0.21 -26.02 11.19
N TYR A 104 1.42 -26.54 11.20
CA TYR A 104 2.03 -27.27 10.09
C TYR A 104 2.12 -28.75 10.49
N PRO A 105 1.02 -29.51 10.33
CA PRO A 105 1.02 -30.93 10.62
C PRO A 105 2.00 -31.66 9.72
N ASN A 106 2.87 -32.40 10.37
CA ASN A 106 3.80 -33.31 9.72
C ASN A 106 3.31 -34.74 9.93
N ARG A 107 3.58 -35.59 8.95
CA ARG A 107 3.19 -36.99 9.04
C ARG A 107 3.85 -37.65 10.27
N ASN A 108 3.04 -38.24 11.14
CA ASN A 108 3.48 -38.97 12.34
C ASN A 108 4.34 -38.15 13.32
N SER A 109 4.19 -36.83 13.36
CA SER A 109 4.88 -35.99 14.34
C SER A 109 4.00 -34.83 14.76
N VAL A 110 4.31 -34.27 15.94
CA VAL A 110 3.61 -33.10 16.46
C VAL A 110 3.77 -31.94 15.49
N SER A 111 2.67 -31.22 15.24
CA SER A 111 2.67 -30.06 14.37
C SER A 111 3.57 -28.97 14.92
N SER A 112 4.39 -28.35 14.07
CA SER A 112 4.99 -27.07 14.44
C SER A 112 3.95 -25.97 14.32
N SER A 113 3.91 -25.03 15.26
CA SER A 113 2.94 -23.94 15.23
C SER A 113 3.59 -22.55 15.20
N SER A 114 2.84 -21.59 14.66
CA SER A 114 3.19 -20.17 14.65
C SER A 114 1.99 -19.38 15.17
N GLN A 115 2.12 -18.86 16.39
CA GLN A 115 1.05 -18.21 17.13
C GLN A 115 1.17 -16.67 17.13
N PHE A 116 0.02 -16.00 17.05
CA PHE A 116 -0.15 -14.57 17.31
C PHE A 116 -1.36 -14.35 18.25
N PRO A 117 -1.25 -13.50 19.29
CA PRO A 117 -0.03 -12.88 19.81
C PRO A 117 0.98 -13.94 20.28
N SER A 118 2.28 -13.61 20.30
CA SER A 118 3.28 -14.56 20.81
C SER A 118 3.08 -14.79 22.32
N PRO A 119 3.42 -15.97 22.85
CA PRO A 119 3.20 -16.30 24.26
C PRO A 119 3.78 -15.29 25.25
N GLU A 120 4.90 -14.65 24.90
CA GLU A 120 5.60 -13.67 25.73
C GLU A 120 4.83 -12.37 25.91
N ILE A 121 4.06 -11.95 24.91
CA ILE A 121 3.31 -10.68 24.90
C ILE A 121 1.81 -10.87 25.12
N ALA A 122 1.30 -12.10 24.97
CA ALA A 122 -0.13 -12.40 25.13
C ALA A 122 -0.67 -11.93 26.49
N SER A 123 0.08 -12.17 27.58
CA SER A 123 -0.32 -11.80 28.95
C SER A 123 -0.55 -10.30 29.18
N GLN A 124 -0.05 -9.44 28.29
CA GLN A 124 -0.19 -7.98 28.39
C GLN A 124 -1.21 -7.42 27.39
N ASN A 125 -2.01 -8.27 26.74
CA ASN A 125 -3.05 -7.81 25.83
C ASN A 125 -4.09 -6.96 26.57
N LYS A 126 -4.37 -5.78 26.00
CA LYS A 126 -5.35 -4.81 26.52
C LYS A 126 -6.55 -4.64 25.59
N SER A 127 -6.59 -5.37 24.48
CA SER A 127 -7.72 -5.35 23.56
C SER A 127 -8.93 -5.98 24.22
N PHE A 128 -10.03 -5.24 24.27
CA PHE A 128 -11.27 -5.67 24.87
C PHE A 128 -12.38 -5.70 23.82
N PHE A 129 -13.40 -6.51 24.10
CA PHE A 129 -14.58 -6.66 23.27
C PHE A 129 -15.85 -6.78 24.13
N TYR A 130 -17.00 -6.59 23.51
CA TYR A 130 -18.31 -6.49 24.16
C TYR A 130 -19.28 -7.58 23.66
N SER A 131 -18.94 -8.27 22.57
CA SER A 131 -19.75 -9.39 22.07
C SER A 131 -19.93 -10.48 23.12
N ASP A 132 -21.18 -10.92 23.30
CA ASP A 132 -21.58 -11.96 24.26
C ASP A 132 -21.24 -13.38 23.78
N HIS A 133 -20.34 -13.48 22.82
CA HIS A 133 -19.94 -14.72 22.19
C HIS A 133 -18.53 -14.60 21.61
N LEU A 134 -17.89 -15.76 21.51
CA LEU A 134 -16.58 -15.94 20.92
C LEU A 134 -16.68 -17.09 19.92
N TYR A 135 -16.10 -16.91 18.75
CA TYR A 135 -16.05 -17.95 17.73
C TYR A 135 -14.64 -18.52 17.62
N ILE A 136 -14.57 -19.85 17.65
CA ILE A 136 -13.39 -20.61 17.27
C ILE A 136 -13.60 -20.99 15.81
N ASN A 137 -12.72 -20.52 14.93
CA ASN A 137 -12.76 -20.82 13.51
C ASN A 137 -11.50 -21.58 13.13
N ILE A 138 -11.67 -22.73 12.49
CA ILE A 138 -10.58 -23.56 12.00
C ILE A 138 -10.78 -23.74 10.50
N CYS A 139 -9.72 -23.46 9.74
CA CYS A 139 -9.65 -23.74 8.31
C CYS A 139 -8.50 -24.71 8.05
N ILE A 140 -8.79 -25.87 7.46
CA ILE A 140 -7.76 -26.81 7.00
C ILE A 140 -7.51 -26.52 5.52
N HIS A 141 -6.29 -26.07 5.22
CA HIS A 141 -5.80 -25.80 3.87
C HIS A 141 -5.05 -27.02 3.35
N GLY A 142 -5.74 -27.86 2.59
CA GLY A 142 -5.24 -29.10 2.01
C GLY A 142 -5.13 -29.07 0.49
N GLU A 143 -5.06 -30.26 -0.10
CA GLU A 143 -5.20 -30.45 -1.55
C GLU A 143 -6.68 -30.62 -1.91
N THR A 144 -7.07 -30.20 -3.12
CA THR A 144 -8.46 -30.25 -3.58
C THR A 144 -9.02 -31.67 -3.57
N ASN A 145 -10.27 -31.84 -3.12
CA ASN A 145 -10.97 -33.14 -3.05
C ASN A 145 -10.19 -34.25 -2.31
N THR A 146 -9.36 -33.88 -1.33
CA THR A 146 -8.61 -34.81 -0.49
C THR A 146 -9.34 -35.05 0.82
N THR A 147 -9.19 -36.26 1.35
CA THR A 147 -9.78 -36.66 2.63
C THR A 147 -8.70 -36.71 3.70
N TYR A 148 -8.95 -36.00 4.81
CA TYR A 148 -8.18 -36.09 6.04
C TYR A 148 -8.95 -36.87 7.10
N GLY A 149 -8.25 -37.38 8.09
CA GLY A 149 -8.86 -38.09 9.22
C GLY A 149 -9.31 -37.15 10.33
N ASP A 150 -9.43 -37.74 11.52
CA ASP A 150 -10.00 -37.10 12.68
C ASP A 150 -9.22 -35.85 13.10
N ILE A 151 -9.95 -34.92 13.72
CA ILE A 151 -9.38 -33.73 14.36
C ILE A 151 -9.79 -33.70 15.82
N ALA A 152 -8.86 -33.32 16.67
CA ALA A 152 -9.12 -33.05 18.08
C ALA A 152 -8.24 -31.87 18.52
N TYR A 153 -8.89 -30.76 18.84
CA TYR A 153 -8.24 -29.56 19.36
C TYR A 153 -8.91 -29.12 20.66
N SER A 154 -8.07 -28.83 21.66
CA SER A 154 -8.46 -28.25 22.93
C SER A 154 -8.09 -26.77 22.99
N PHE A 155 -8.98 -25.99 23.57
CA PHE A 155 -8.84 -24.54 23.73
C PHE A 155 -9.03 -24.14 25.18
N MET A 156 -8.14 -23.29 25.67
CA MET A 156 -8.31 -22.62 26.96
C MET A 156 -8.28 -21.11 26.77
N PHE A 157 -9.33 -20.44 27.26
CA PHE A 157 -9.44 -18.99 27.26
C PHE A 157 -9.40 -18.46 28.69
N VAL A 158 -8.52 -17.47 28.93
CA VAL A 158 -8.49 -16.70 30.15
C VAL A 158 -9.05 -15.31 29.87
N LEU A 159 -10.22 -15.04 30.44
CA LEU A 159 -10.96 -13.81 30.24
C LEU A 159 -10.98 -12.98 31.52
N ASP A 160 -10.74 -11.68 31.40
CA ASP A 160 -11.09 -10.70 32.43
C ASP A 160 -12.40 -10.01 32.06
N ASN A 161 -13.42 -10.21 32.89
CA ASN A 161 -14.76 -9.70 32.65
C ASN A 161 -15.04 -8.53 33.59
N LYS A 162 -15.39 -7.38 33.01
CA LYS A 162 -15.80 -6.19 33.74
C LYS A 162 -17.22 -5.84 33.39
N SER A 163 -18.10 -5.75 34.40
CA SER A 163 -19.47 -5.27 34.18
C SER A 163 -19.46 -3.84 33.66
N THR A 164 -20.29 -3.58 32.65
CA THR A 164 -20.41 -2.27 32.00
C THR A 164 -21.87 -1.84 31.92
N SER A 165 -22.12 -0.56 31.67
CA SER A 165 -23.47 -0.07 31.44
C SER A 165 -24.07 -0.64 30.14
N THR A 166 -25.38 -0.80 30.08
CA THR A 166 -26.08 -1.30 28.87
C THR A 166 -25.82 -0.43 27.64
N LEU A 167 -25.65 0.89 27.83
CA LEU A 167 -25.34 1.80 26.73
C LEU A 167 -23.94 1.53 26.16
N GLU A 168 -22.93 1.37 27.02
CA GLU A 168 -21.57 1.06 26.58
C GLU A 168 -21.51 -0.31 25.89
N HIS A 169 -22.16 -1.31 26.48
CA HIS A 169 -22.22 -2.66 25.92
C HIS A 169 -22.87 -2.67 24.53
N SER A 170 -24.05 -2.07 24.37
CA SER A 170 -24.76 -2.06 23.08
C SER A 170 -24.02 -1.28 21.98
N LEU A 171 -23.40 -0.14 22.32
CA LEU A 171 -22.56 0.61 21.37
C LEU A 171 -21.30 -0.18 20.97
N GLY A 172 -20.68 -0.89 21.92
CA GLY A 172 -19.52 -1.74 21.66
C GLY A 172 -19.85 -2.88 20.70
N VAL A 173 -20.93 -3.62 20.95
CA VAL A 173 -21.41 -4.70 20.06
C VAL A 173 -21.71 -4.18 18.65
N LEU A 174 -22.34 -3.00 18.53
CA LEU A 174 -22.60 -2.40 17.22
C LEU A 174 -21.30 -2.06 16.49
N ALA A 175 -20.32 -1.47 17.17
CA ALA A 175 -19.03 -1.15 16.56
C ALA A 175 -18.28 -2.42 16.08
N GLU A 176 -18.28 -3.48 16.88
CA GLU A 176 -17.65 -4.76 16.53
C GLU A 176 -18.35 -5.41 15.33
N SER A 177 -19.69 -5.43 15.32
CA SER A 177 -20.45 -5.98 14.19
C SER A 177 -20.21 -5.21 12.89
N HIS A 178 -20.08 -3.88 12.97
CA HIS A 178 -19.77 -3.05 11.82
C HIS A 178 -18.36 -3.32 11.30
N ASN A 179 -17.37 -3.44 12.19
CA ASN A 179 -16.00 -3.76 11.80
C ASN A 179 -15.92 -5.12 11.10
N ALA A 180 -16.62 -6.13 11.63
CA ALA A 180 -16.69 -7.45 11.01
C ALA A 180 -17.31 -7.42 9.59
N MET A 181 -18.30 -6.55 9.33
CA MET A 181 -18.86 -6.37 7.99
C MET A 181 -17.87 -5.72 7.01
N CYS A 182 -17.03 -4.80 7.49
CA CYS A 182 -16.07 -4.09 6.65
C CYS A 182 -14.80 -4.90 6.34
N ALA A 183 -14.54 -5.99 7.06
CA ALA A 183 -13.32 -6.80 6.94
C ALA A 183 -13.07 -7.34 5.52
N LEU A 184 -14.12 -7.65 4.73
CA LEU A 184 -13.98 -8.14 3.35
C LEU A 184 -13.32 -7.10 2.41
N LEU A 185 -13.46 -5.81 2.71
CA LEU A 185 -13.03 -4.71 1.83
C LEU A 185 -11.68 -4.10 2.23
N MET A 186 -11.05 -4.55 3.33
CA MET A 186 -9.85 -3.91 3.85
C MET A 186 -8.60 -4.29 3.06
N SER A 187 -8.23 -3.43 2.10
CA SER A 187 -6.89 -3.43 1.49
C SER A 187 -5.98 -2.47 2.25
N ASN A 188 -5.30 -2.99 3.28
CA ASN A 188 -4.41 -2.20 4.12
C ASN A 188 -2.99 -2.23 3.55
N GLY A 189 -2.64 -1.22 2.76
CA GLY A 189 -1.31 -1.03 2.19
C GLY A 189 -1.35 -0.82 0.68
N ARG A 190 -0.42 -0.04 0.15
CA ARG A 190 -0.25 0.16 -1.30
C ARG A 190 1.15 -0.27 -1.72
N MET A 191 1.23 -0.96 -2.85
CA MET A 191 2.51 -1.21 -3.49
C MET A 191 3.09 0.12 -3.96
N THR A 192 4.30 0.45 -3.54
CA THR A 192 5.03 1.62 -4.03
C THR A 192 6.25 1.15 -4.81
N SER A 193 6.53 1.81 -5.93
CA SER A 193 7.71 1.48 -6.72
C SER A 193 8.97 2.06 -6.09
N VAL A 194 10.11 1.44 -6.37
CA VAL A 194 11.43 1.96 -5.95
C VAL A 194 11.66 3.38 -6.47
N ALA A 195 11.13 3.73 -7.64
CA ALA A 195 11.21 5.09 -8.19
C ALA A 195 10.51 6.13 -7.30
N THR A 196 9.34 5.80 -6.75
CA THR A 196 8.60 6.66 -5.81
C THR A 196 9.32 6.78 -4.46
N LEU A 197 9.92 5.69 -3.96
CA LEU A 197 10.64 5.70 -2.68
C LEU A 197 11.96 6.49 -2.75
N ARG A 198 12.70 6.42 -3.87
CA ARG A 198 13.95 7.18 -4.07
C ARG A 198 13.75 8.71 -3.99
N GLY A 199 12.56 9.21 -4.32
CA GLY A 199 12.21 10.62 -4.17
C GLY A 199 11.87 11.05 -2.74
N ASN A 200 11.60 10.10 -1.83
CA ASN A 200 11.06 10.35 -0.49
C ASN A 200 12.08 10.21 0.65
N VAL A 201 13.38 10.05 0.34
CA VAL A 201 14.37 9.61 1.36
C VAL A 201 14.73 10.68 2.40
N PHE A 202 14.57 12.00 2.14
CA PHE A 202 14.79 13.04 3.18
C PHE A 202 14.02 14.35 2.88
N PRO A 203 13.58 15.12 3.91
CA PRO A 203 12.79 16.34 3.72
C PRO A 203 13.64 17.46 3.12
N MET A 204 13.26 17.90 1.91
CA MET A 204 13.40 19.18 1.18
C MET A 204 14.35 20.34 1.60
N TRP A 205 15.19 20.28 2.63
CA TRP A 205 16.13 21.37 2.96
C TRP A 205 17.23 21.58 1.90
N ARG A 206 17.42 20.61 1.00
CA ARG A 206 18.26 20.77 -0.21
C ARG A 206 17.51 21.35 -1.42
N TYR A 207 16.18 21.42 -1.37
CA TYR A 207 15.32 21.92 -2.46
C TYR A 207 14.85 23.37 -2.21
N GLY A 208 15.34 24.03 -1.17
CA GLY A 208 15.05 25.43 -0.83
C GLY A 208 16.28 26.34 -0.74
N GLY A 209 17.40 25.98 -1.37
CA GLY A 209 18.55 26.87 -1.49
C GLY A 209 18.34 27.91 -2.58
N ILE A 210 18.62 29.19 -2.29
CA ILE A 210 18.67 30.27 -3.29
C ILE A 210 19.50 29.77 -4.49
N ARG A 211 18.84 29.62 -5.64
CA ARG A 211 19.53 29.31 -6.89
C ARG A 211 20.37 30.53 -7.25
N PRO A 212 21.66 30.39 -7.58
CA PRO A 212 22.41 31.51 -8.11
C PRO A 212 21.77 31.94 -9.42
N GLU A 213 21.22 33.15 -9.44
CA GLU A 213 20.43 33.70 -10.56
C GLU A 213 21.26 33.86 -11.84
N THR A 214 22.60 33.82 -11.75
CA THR A 214 23.48 34.13 -12.87
C THR A 214 24.79 33.33 -12.85
N MET A 215 25.12 32.67 -13.96
CA MET A 215 26.50 32.24 -14.27
C MET A 215 26.97 32.99 -15.51
N ILE A 216 28.05 33.78 -15.41
CA ILE A 216 28.74 34.32 -16.59
C ILE A 216 29.55 33.19 -17.20
N THR A 217 29.22 32.79 -18.42
CA THR A 217 30.14 32.04 -19.26
C THR A 217 31.08 33.05 -19.94
N PRO A 218 32.42 32.91 -19.82
CA PRO A 218 33.37 33.86 -20.39
C PRO A 218 33.34 33.93 -21.93
N LEU A 219 32.70 32.96 -22.59
CA LEU A 219 32.42 32.96 -24.03
C LEU A 219 31.21 33.83 -24.43
N ALA A 220 30.27 34.10 -23.50
CA ALA A 220 29.07 34.90 -23.74
C ALA A 220 29.24 36.38 -23.34
N ALA A 221 30.44 36.77 -22.90
CA ALA A 221 30.75 38.14 -22.46
C ALA A 221 30.89 39.17 -23.60
N ASN A 222 30.67 38.76 -24.86
CA ASN A 222 30.61 39.67 -26.00
C ASN A 222 29.17 40.19 -26.17
N SER A 223 28.91 41.30 -25.46
CA SER A 223 28.22 42.50 -25.94
C SER A 223 27.13 42.36 -27.02
N PHE A 224 25.90 42.74 -26.67
CA PHE A 224 24.73 42.76 -27.56
C PHE A 224 24.16 44.19 -27.70
N PHE A 225 25.03 45.18 -27.89
CA PHE A 225 24.83 46.64 -27.83
C PHE A 225 25.05 47.31 -26.44
N PHE A 226 25.68 46.56 -25.52
CA PHE A 226 26.24 46.88 -24.18
C PHE A 226 25.35 47.43 -23.04
N PRO A 227 25.48 46.89 -21.80
CA PRO A 227 25.10 47.56 -20.54
C PRO A 227 26.28 48.25 -19.79
N LEU A 228 27.25 48.79 -20.55
CA LEU A 228 28.45 49.62 -20.19
C LEU A 228 29.77 48.96 -19.72
N SER A 229 30.83 49.22 -20.51
CA SER A 229 32.17 49.68 -20.08
C SER A 229 32.61 50.79 -21.04
N ASN A 230 32.97 51.94 -20.51
CA ASN A 230 32.77 53.25 -21.14
C ASN A 230 33.93 53.67 -22.06
N ARG A 231 34.82 52.75 -22.43
CA ARG A 231 36.06 53.08 -23.15
C ARG A 231 36.54 52.07 -24.21
N ASP A 232 35.88 50.93 -24.38
CA ASP A 232 36.26 49.95 -25.42
C ASP A 232 35.16 49.79 -26.48
N SER A 233 35.58 49.66 -27.74
CA SER A 233 34.68 49.46 -28.89
C SER A 233 33.96 48.12 -28.80
N GLU A 234 32.68 48.09 -29.15
CA GLU A 234 31.96 46.84 -29.33
C GLU A 234 32.48 46.06 -30.52
N GLN A 235 32.68 44.76 -30.34
CA GLN A 235 32.85 43.88 -31.49
C GLN A 235 31.48 43.73 -32.19
N MET A 236 31.35 44.29 -33.39
CA MET A 236 30.12 44.19 -34.18
C MET A 236 29.80 42.72 -34.46
N GLN A 237 28.64 42.25 -34.00
CA GLN A 237 28.14 40.90 -34.27
C GLN A 237 27.38 40.89 -35.60
N ASP A 238 27.59 39.85 -36.40
CA ASP A 238 26.78 39.61 -37.58
C ASP A 238 25.34 39.24 -37.19
N THR A 239 24.41 39.56 -38.07
CA THR A 239 22.98 39.24 -37.99
C THR A 239 22.70 37.76 -37.69
N LEU A 240 23.54 36.83 -38.18
CA LEU A 240 23.43 35.41 -37.88
C LEU A 240 23.76 35.10 -36.41
N ALA A 241 24.82 35.70 -35.87
CA ALA A 241 25.22 35.52 -34.47
C ALA A 241 24.16 36.09 -33.50
N VAL A 242 23.57 37.23 -33.86
CA VAL A 242 22.44 37.83 -33.14
C VAL A 242 21.25 36.88 -33.08
N ARG A 243 20.88 36.23 -34.20
CA ARG A 243 19.77 35.27 -34.26
C ARG A 243 20.00 34.01 -33.44
N ASN A 244 21.19 33.42 -33.52
CA ASN A 244 21.52 32.22 -32.74
C ASN A 244 21.41 32.51 -31.23
N ALA A 245 21.94 33.64 -30.79
CA ALA A 245 21.89 33.99 -29.37
C ALA A 245 20.50 34.39 -28.85
N VAL A 246 19.56 34.73 -29.74
CA VAL A 246 18.12 34.89 -29.40
C VAL A 246 17.43 33.52 -29.36
N SER A 247 17.76 32.62 -30.29
CA SER A 247 17.24 31.24 -30.31
C SER A 247 17.64 30.47 -29.04
N ASP A 248 18.92 30.50 -28.66
CA ASP A 248 19.42 29.80 -27.47
C ASP A 248 18.77 30.32 -26.18
N ALA A 249 18.40 31.59 -26.14
CA ALA A 249 17.73 32.19 -24.99
C ALA A 249 16.25 31.80 -24.87
N ARG A 250 15.60 31.42 -25.97
CA ARG A 250 14.19 30.99 -26.00
C ARG A 250 14.03 29.50 -25.69
N GLN A 251 15.12 28.79 -25.38
CA GLN A 251 15.07 27.38 -24.99
C GLN A 251 14.86 27.24 -23.48
N MET A 252 13.95 26.35 -23.07
CA MET A 252 13.84 25.97 -21.67
C MET A 252 15.04 25.10 -21.28
N ASN A 253 15.74 25.47 -20.22
CA ASN A 253 16.79 24.63 -19.65
C ASN A 253 16.19 23.42 -18.91
N THR A 254 16.98 22.34 -18.83
CA THR A 254 16.65 21.18 -18.01
C THR A 254 16.50 21.60 -16.54
N PHE A 255 15.72 20.83 -15.77
CA PHE A 255 15.38 21.18 -14.38
C PHE A 255 16.60 21.34 -13.44
N ASP A 256 17.75 20.80 -13.85
CA ASP A 256 19.06 20.80 -13.18
C ASP A 256 20.09 21.77 -13.81
N GLY A 257 19.73 22.50 -14.87
CA GLY A 257 20.59 23.47 -15.54
C GLY A 257 20.56 24.88 -14.91
N ALA A 258 21.65 25.64 -15.01
CA ALA A 258 21.68 27.05 -14.61
C ALA A 258 20.69 27.87 -15.46
N LEU A 259 20.09 28.93 -14.91
CA LEU A 259 19.35 29.92 -15.70
C LEU A 259 20.33 30.50 -16.75
N GLY A 260 19.90 30.51 -18.02
CA GLY A 260 20.77 30.70 -19.17
C GLY A 260 21.66 31.96 -19.15
N PRO A 261 22.58 32.08 -20.12
CA PRO A 261 23.55 33.18 -20.16
C PRO A 261 22.90 34.56 -20.11
N ARG A 262 23.59 35.46 -19.41
CA ARG A 262 23.22 36.78 -18.87
C ARG A 262 22.57 37.77 -19.84
N ARG A 263 21.32 37.57 -20.26
CA ARG A 263 20.60 38.52 -21.12
C ARG A 263 19.08 38.56 -20.80
N PRO A 264 18.55 39.66 -20.21
CA PRO A 264 17.15 39.78 -19.78
C PRO A 264 16.14 39.62 -20.93
N ASP A 265 15.02 38.95 -20.67
CA ASP A 265 13.98 38.65 -21.67
C ASP A 265 13.37 39.90 -22.32
N TRP A 266 13.15 40.96 -21.54
CA TRP A 266 12.53 42.20 -22.03
C TRP A 266 13.34 42.93 -23.11
N LEU A 267 14.66 42.69 -23.18
CA LEU A 267 15.53 43.32 -24.19
C LEU A 267 15.37 42.64 -25.57
N ARG A 268 14.57 41.57 -25.66
CA ARG A 268 14.56 40.59 -26.78
C ARG A 268 13.16 40.19 -27.25
N GLU A 269 12.14 40.79 -26.65
CA GLU A 269 10.72 40.53 -26.93
C GLU A 269 10.20 41.30 -28.16
N PHE A 270 10.88 42.39 -28.56
CA PHE A 270 10.46 43.27 -29.66
C PHE A 270 11.62 43.66 -30.58
N LEU A 271 12.29 42.67 -31.20
CA LEU A 271 13.34 42.95 -32.17
C LEU A 271 12.74 43.44 -33.50
N ASN A 272 13.43 44.37 -34.17
CA ASN A 272 13.01 44.88 -35.48
C ASN A 272 12.81 43.73 -36.47
N GLY A 273 11.76 43.81 -37.31
CA GLY A 273 11.35 42.70 -38.20
C GLY A 273 12.46 42.15 -39.12
N GLY A 274 13.48 42.93 -39.48
CA GLY A 274 14.64 42.45 -40.25
C GLY A 274 15.57 41.48 -39.48
N LEU A 275 15.52 41.48 -38.15
CA LEU A 275 16.26 40.54 -37.30
C LEU A 275 15.47 39.24 -37.07
N GLU A 276 14.15 39.32 -36.85
CA GLU A 276 13.31 38.14 -36.57
C GLU A 276 12.83 37.40 -37.83
N SER A 277 12.44 38.11 -38.90
CA SER A 277 11.75 37.51 -40.05
C SER A 277 12.69 37.03 -41.18
N GLY A 278 14.00 37.13 -41.00
CA GLY A 278 14.99 36.84 -42.04
C GLY A 278 15.23 38.03 -42.98
N PRO A 279 16.04 37.85 -44.05
CA PRO A 279 16.31 38.91 -45.00
C PRO A 279 15.01 39.36 -45.69
N ILE A 280 14.65 40.64 -45.55
CA ILE A 280 13.56 41.23 -46.34
C ILE A 280 13.97 41.10 -47.81
N ARG A 281 13.16 40.39 -48.61
CA ARG A 281 13.46 40.17 -50.04
C ARG A 281 13.56 41.53 -50.74
N PRO A 282 14.59 41.77 -51.57
CA PRO A 282 14.82 43.07 -52.23
C PRO A 282 13.65 43.56 -53.11
N ASN A 283 12.81 42.66 -53.61
CA ASN A 283 11.60 42.97 -54.36
C ASN A 283 10.41 42.16 -53.83
N PRO A 284 9.58 42.71 -52.94
CA PRO A 284 8.29 42.11 -52.64
C PRO A 284 7.39 42.26 -53.88
N ILE A 285 6.92 41.14 -54.45
CA ILE A 285 5.90 41.19 -55.51
C ILE A 285 4.64 41.84 -54.89
N PRO A 286 4.06 42.90 -55.48
CA PRO A 286 2.90 43.55 -54.89
C PRO A 286 1.71 42.60 -54.86
N LEU A 287 1.31 42.18 -53.67
CA LEU A 287 0.18 41.29 -53.45
C LEU A 287 -1.11 42.11 -53.36
N ARG A 288 -2.04 41.93 -54.31
CA ARG A 288 -3.38 42.54 -54.26
C ARG A 288 -4.34 41.56 -53.59
N LYS A 289 -5.00 41.96 -52.50
CA LYS A 289 -6.00 41.13 -51.81
C LYS A 289 -7.39 41.40 -52.36
N ALA A 290 -8.22 40.37 -52.44
CA ALA A 290 -9.66 40.53 -52.59
C ALA A 290 -10.29 40.99 -51.27
N ASP A 291 -11.50 41.56 -51.32
CA ASP A 291 -12.19 42.09 -50.12
C ASP A 291 -12.52 41.01 -49.07
N ASN A 292 -12.41 39.73 -49.44
CA ASN A 292 -12.51 38.58 -48.54
C ASN A 292 -11.17 38.14 -47.92
N GLY A 293 -10.10 38.93 -48.09
CA GLY A 293 -8.78 38.70 -47.50
C GLY A 293 -7.88 37.72 -48.25
N ASN A 294 -8.38 37.04 -49.29
CA ASN A 294 -7.56 36.12 -50.09
C ASN A 294 -6.66 36.89 -51.07
N THR A 295 -5.40 36.44 -51.15
CA THR A 295 -4.40 37.02 -52.05
C THR A 295 -4.71 36.62 -53.50
N ARG A 296 -4.90 37.61 -54.38
CA ARG A 296 -5.04 37.38 -55.82
C ARG A 296 -3.65 37.32 -56.44
N MET A 297 -3.27 36.13 -56.93
CA MET A 297 -2.14 36.00 -57.83
C MET A 297 -2.64 36.24 -59.25
N PHE A 298 -2.10 37.24 -59.92
CA PHE A 298 -2.20 37.42 -61.38
C PHE A 298 -0.81 37.22 -61.96
#